data_AF-A0A953NYE1-F1
#
_entry.id   AF-A0A953NYE1-F1
#
_cell.length_a   1.000
_cell.length_b   1.000
_cell.length_c   1.000
_cell.angle_alpha   90.00
_cell.angle_beta   90.00
_cell.angle_gamma   90.00
#
_symmetry.space_group_name_H-M   'P 1'
#
loop_
_entity.id
_entity.type
_entity.pdbx_description
1 polymer ?
#
loop_
_entity_poly.entity_id
_entity_poly.type
_entity_poly.pdbx_seq_one_letter_code
_entity_poly.pdbx_strand_id
1 'polypeptide(L)'
;MSLRRFLTGCLLSCTALAASAQVCTNQGMRTAAQAQQAVARGNAAEARALLQRAYEECQVSATVLRKIAAVYEEMGDSAQASLFRRQADRFGTPFTLEHEPASPGPGGNSQIEDKSFVREKWALVVGISHFKNPAMNLRFAAKDATDFAAMLTDPKIGRFRNDPQHVKLITDEKATVEGIRTAINEIARDARKEDLVVMYFSSHGTSAGSDVASDEGKSGYIVAYNTDPQNLYATAFPMDELKRVVDTRFKAGRIVAFMDTCYSGGFHGPGGSPGGKALQLGVSTDSIARMAQGKGRVVIASSRDSEQSWESDSYQNSYFTHFLIQAMAKASGTLTVTQIFTELQRSVPKAVLTEKKAAQNPVMSPEGRSIDIVLGTATD
;
A
#
# COMPACT_ATOMS: atom_id res chain seq x y z
N MET A 1 2.08 -50.08 -13.77
CA MET A 1 2.65 -49.76 -12.45
C MET A 1 3.75 -48.70 -12.67
N SER A 2 3.36 -47.47 -12.97
CA SER A 2 3.12 -46.34 -12.06
C SER A 2 4.40 -45.71 -11.49
N LEU A 3 4.72 -44.56 -12.08
CA LEU A 3 5.66 -43.51 -11.70
C LEU A 3 5.59 -43.17 -10.20
N ARG A 4 6.70 -43.39 -9.49
CA ARG A 4 7.05 -42.65 -8.26
C ARG A 4 8.55 -42.43 -8.25
N ARG A 5 9.00 -41.29 -8.78
CA ARG A 5 10.32 -40.66 -8.56
C ARG A 5 10.40 -39.44 -9.47
N PHE A 6 9.84 -38.30 -9.07
CA PHE A 6 10.14 -36.95 -9.60
C PHE A 6 9.13 -35.96 -8.99
N LEU A 7 9.19 -35.67 -7.68
CA LEU A 7 8.37 -34.58 -7.10
C LEU A 7 8.88 -34.05 -5.74
N THR A 8 10.17 -34.14 -5.47
CA THR A 8 10.77 -33.64 -4.21
C THR A 8 11.82 -32.53 -4.40
N GLY A 9 11.89 -31.92 -5.58
CA GLY A 9 12.91 -30.90 -5.90
C GLY A 9 12.44 -29.45 -6.01
N CYS A 10 11.13 -29.14 -5.97
CA CYS A 10 10.63 -27.81 -6.37
C CYS A 10 10.15 -26.91 -5.20
N LEU A 11 10.06 -27.44 -3.97
CA LEU A 11 9.55 -26.68 -2.80
C LEU A 11 10.64 -25.97 -1.99
N LEU A 12 11.93 -26.23 -2.24
CA LEU A 12 13.04 -25.58 -1.53
C LEU A 12 13.62 -24.34 -2.24
N SER A 13 13.23 -24.02 -3.48
CA SER A 13 13.81 -22.88 -4.22
C SER A 13 13.01 -21.58 -4.09
N CYS A 14 11.74 -21.62 -3.69
CA CYS A 14 10.88 -20.42 -3.63
C CYS A 14 11.06 -19.59 -2.34
N THR A 15 11.47 -20.21 -1.24
CA THR A 15 11.80 -19.53 0.03
C THR A 15 13.14 -18.79 -0.02
N ALA A 16 14.11 -19.30 -0.80
CA ALA A 16 15.44 -18.70 -0.94
C ALA A 16 15.44 -17.36 -1.72
N LEU A 17 14.53 -17.20 -2.69
CA LEU A 17 14.40 -15.99 -3.50
C LEU A 17 13.56 -14.87 -2.85
N ALA A 18 12.74 -15.20 -1.86
CA ALA A 18 11.99 -14.19 -1.10
C ALA A 18 12.85 -13.50 -0.03
N ALA A 19 13.76 -14.27 0.58
CA ALA A 19 14.78 -13.76 1.47
C ALA A 19 15.71 -12.77 0.74
N SER A 20 16.05 -13.00 -0.53
CA SER A 20 17.08 -12.21 -1.23
C SER A 20 16.72 -10.74 -1.45
N ALA A 21 15.46 -10.36 -1.69
CA ALA A 21 15.08 -8.95 -1.96
C ALA A 21 15.04 -8.04 -0.72
N GLN A 22 14.52 -8.56 0.41
CA GLN A 22 14.54 -7.84 1.70
C GLN A 22 15.95 -7.84 2.29
N VAL A 23 16.68 -8.96 2.14
CA VAL A 23 18.10 -9.05 2.53
C VAL A 23 18.90 -8.02 1.75
N CYS A 24 18.68 -7.91 0.44
CA CYS A 24 19.49 -7.01 -0.38
C CYS A 24 19.20 -5.52 -0.12
N THR A 25 17.93 -5.13 0.11
CA THR A 25 17.61 -3.74 0.51
C THR A 25 18.19 -3.41 1.88
N ASN A 26 18.03 -4.29 2.87
CA ASN A 26 18.60 -4.09 4.21
C ASN A 26 20.13 -4.11 4.20
N GLN A 27 20.74 -4.89 3.31
CA GLN A 27 22.19 -4.94 3.14
C GLN A 27 22.69 -3.65 2.48
N GLY A 28 22.11 -3.25 1.34
CA GLY A 28 22.44 -2.01 0.64
C GLY A 28 22.26 -0.77 1.51
N MET A 29 21.19 -0.71 2.32
CA MET A 29 21.00 0.41 3.27
C MET A 29 22.05 0.45 4.38
N ARG A 30 22.47 -0.71 4.90
CA ARG A 30 23.57 -0.78 5.89
C ARG A 30 24.89 -0.34 5.27
N THR A 31 25.19 -0.79 4.06
CA THR A 31 26.41 -0.42 3.33
C THR A 31 26.42 1.08 2.99
N ALA A 32 25.28 1.65 2.58
CA ALA A 32 25.16 3.09 2.33
C ALA A 32 25.32 3.92 3.63
N ALA A 33 24.86 3.40 4.78
CA ALA A 33 25.11 4.04 6.08
C ALA A 33 26.60 4.01 6.48
N GLN A 34 27.32 2.92 6.17
CA GLN A 34 28.78 2.86 6.34
C GLN A 34 29.48 3.88 5.43
N ALA A 35 29.00 4.06 4.20
CA ALA A 35 29.53 5.10 3.31
C ALA A 35 29.40 6.50 3.93
N GLN A 36 28.24 6.80 4.52
CA GLN A 36 28.02 8.07 5.22
C GLN A 36 28.98 8.26 6.42
N GLN A 37 29.26 7.20 7.18
CA GLN A 37 30.27 7.24 8.25
C GLN A 37 31.69 7.44 7.70
N ALA A 38 32.01 6.91 6.51
CA ALA A 38 33.28 7.17 5.84
C ALA A 38 33.41 8.64 5.39
N VAL A 39 32.32 9.25 4.88
CA VAL A 39 32.27 10.69 4.58
C VAL A 39 32.52 11.52 5.84
N ALA A 40 31.85 11.20 6.95
CA ALA A 40 32.03 11.90 8.23
C ALA A 40 33.47 11.80 8.78
N ARG A 41 34.22 10.76 8.42
CA ARG A 41 35.64 10.59 8.76
C ARG A 41 36.61 11.22 7.73
N GLY A 42 36.09 11.91 6.71
CA GLY A 42 36.89 12.51 5.64
C GLY A 42 37.44 11.52 4.62
N ASN A 43 36.97 10.27 4.60
CA ASN A 43 37.46 9.23 3.68
C ASN A 43 36.54 9.08 2.46
N ALA A 44 36.65 10.01 1.51
CA ALA A 44 35.84 10.02 0.30
C ALA A 44 36.07 8.80 -0.62
N ALA A 45 37.26 8.20 -0.60
CA ALA A 45 37.57 7.02 -1.42
C ALA A 45 36.81 5.78 -0.89
N GLU A 46 36.84 5.56 0.43
CA GLU A 46 36.08 4.49 1.09
C GLU A 46 34.58 4.67 0.91
N ALA A 47 34.08 5.91 1.03
CA ALA A 47 32.68 6.23 0.79
C ALA A 47 32.24 5.82 -0.63
N ARG A 48 32.97 6.20 -1.68
CA ARG A 48 32.62 5.82 -3.07
C ARG A 48 32.59 4.30 -3.28
N ALA A 49 33.54 3.57 -2.70
CA ALA A 49 33.57 2.11 -2.80
C ALA A 49 32.36 1.46 -2.12
N LEU A 50 31.97 1.97 -0.94
CA LEU A 50 30.79 1.51 -0.21
C LEU A 50 29.49 1.86 -0.94
N LEU A 51 29.40 3.03 -1.58
CA LEU A 51 28.23 3.40 -2.38
C LEU A 51 28.05 2.50 -3.60
N GLN A 52 29.13 2.18 -4.31
CA GLN A 52 29.10 1.22 -5.41
C GLN A 52 28.63 -0.16 -4.94
N ARG A 53 29.17 -0.64 -3.82
CA ARG A 53 28.73 -1.90 -3.21
C ARG A 53 27.26 -1.87 -2.80
N ALA A 54 26.79 -0.78 -2.19
CA ALA A 54 25.39 -0.62 -1.82
C ALA A 54 24.46 -0.70 -3.05
N TYR A 55 24.88 -0.11 -4.18
CA TYR A 55 24.17 -0.21 -5.45
C TYR A 55 24.14 -1.66 -5.98
N GLU A 56 25.27 -2.35 -6.00
CA GLU A 56 25.37 -3.75 -6.44
C GLU A 56 24.55 -4.70 -5.57
N GLU A 57 24.52 -4.43 -4.25
CA GLU A 57 23.68 -5.16 -3.32
C GLU A 57 22.20 -4.95 -3.66
N CYS A 58 21.74 -3.76 -4.04
CA CYS A 58 20.33 -3.56 -4.41
C CYS A 58 20.09 -2.47 -5.46
N GLN A 59 20.15 -2.87 -6.74
CA GLN A 59 20.04 -1.95 -7.89
C GLN A 59 18.62 -1.43 -8.14
N VAL A 60 17.60 -2.11 -7.62
CA VAL A 60 16.17 -1.84 -7.90
C VAL A 60 15.42 -1.19 -6.73
N SER A 61 16.10 -0.96 -5.60
CA SER A 61 15.48 -0.31 -4.45
C SER A 61 15.62 1.21 -4.54
N ALA A 62 14.51 1.90 -4.77
CA ALA A 62 14.46 3.36 -4.74
C ALA A 62 15.01 3.93 -3.41
N THR A 63 14.81 3.23 -2.29
CA THR A 63 15.33 3.62 -0.97
C THR A 63 16.85 3.58 -0.91
N VAL A 64 17.48 2.51 -1.42
CA VAL A 64 18.94 2.39 -1.49
C VAL A 64 19.51 3.44 -2.45
N LEU A 65 18.91 3.59 -3.64
CA LEU A 65 19.33 4.55 -4.65
C LEU A 65 19.25 6.01 -4.15
N ARG A 66 18.19 6.37 -3.42
CA ARG A 66 18.07 7.71 -2.80
C ARG A 66 19.08 7.91 -1.68
N LYS A 67 19.33 6.89 -0.86
CA LYS A 67 20.35 6.99 0.19
C LYS A 67 21.74 7.18 -0.42
N ILE A 68 22.04 6.49 -1.52
CA ILE A 68 23.27 6.68 -2.29
C ILE A 68 23.36 8.11 -2.82
N ALA A 69 22.28 8.62 -3.41
CA ALA A 69 22.23 10.00 -3.90
C ALA A 69 22.48 11.03 -2.80
N ALA A 70 21.93 10.84 -1.59
CA ALA A 70 22.14 11.74 -0.46
C ALA A 70 23.61 11.78 -0.02
N VAL A 71 24.29 10.63 0.03
CA VAL A 71 25.71 10.58 0.40
C VAL A 71 26.59 11.23 -0.68
N TYR A 72 26.29 11.04 -1.97
CA TYR A 72 27.01 11.77 -3.03
C TYR A 72 26.83 13.29 -2.93
N GLU A 73 25.65 13.77 -2.53
CA GLU A 73 25.41 15.20 -2.28
C GLU A 73 26.25 15.71 -1.11
N GLU A 74 26.33 14.96 0.01
CA GLU A 74 27.20 15.29 1.15
C GLU A 74 28.69 15.35 0.76
N MET A 75 29.09 14.58 -0.24
CA MET A 75 30.45 14.58 -0.79
C MET A 75 30.71 15.70 -1.82
N GLY A 76 29.69 16.51 -2.15
CA GLY A 76 29.77 17.57 -3.16
C GLY A 76 29.69 17.07 -4.61
N ASP A 77 29.28 15.83 -4.85
CA ASP A 77 29.14 15.23 -6.20
C ASP A 77 27.68 15.28 -6.68
N SER A 78 27.23 16.49 -7.03
CA SER A 78 25.85 16.77 -7.45
C SER A 78 25.45 16.04 -8.74
N ALA A 79 26.42 15.70 -9.60
CA ALA A 79 26.21 14.96 -10.83
C ALA A 79 25.79 13.51 -10.55
N GLN A 80 26.53 12.81 -9.67
CA GLN A 80 26.18 11.46 -9.23
C GLN A 80 24.89 11.44 -8.43
N ALA A 81 24.72 12.40 -7.51
CA ALA A 81 23.50 12.52 -6.73
C ALA A 81 22.26 12.64 -7.64
N SER A 82 22.34 13.48 -8.67
CA SER A 82 21.24 13.66 -9.65
C SER A 82 20.98 12.41 -10.50
N LEU A 83 22.03 11.65 -10.85
CA LEU A 83 21.88 10.39 -11.59
C LEU A 83 21.13 9.36 -10.75
N PHE A 84 21.53 9.15 -9.51
CA PHE A 84 20.89 8.19 -8.61
C PHE A 84 19.48 8.61 -8.19
N ARG A 85 19.20 9.92 -8.05
CA ARG A 85 17.81 10.41 -7.90
C ARG A 85 16.95 10.04 -9.08
N ARG A 86 17.38 10.37 -10.31
CA ARG A 86 16.64 10.01 -11.54
C ARG A 86 16.44 8.50 -11.67
N GLN A 87 17.42 7.70 -11.26
CA GLN A 87 17.28 6.25 -11.25
C GLN A 87 16.28 5.79 -10.18
N ALA A 88 16.32 6.36 -8.98
CA ALA A 88 15.34 6.09 -7.93
C ALA A 88 13.93 6.51 -8.33
N ASP A 89 13.78 7.61 -9.06
CA ASP A 89 12.49 8.13 -9.57
C ASP A 89 11.83 7.16 -10.55
N ARG A 90 12.62 6.39 -11.31
CA ARG A 90 12.12 5.27 -12.14
C ARG A 90 11.57 4.12 -11.31
N PHE A 91 11.94 4.04 -10.03
CA PHE A 91 11.51 3.00 -9.10
C PHE A 91 10.56 3.51 -7.98
N GLY A 92 10.26 4.83 -7.92
CA GLY A 92 9.27 5.46 -7.02
C GLY A 92 9.52 6.96 -6.78
N THR A 93 8.53 7.73 -6.29
CA THR A 93 8.57 9.20 -6.13
C THR A 93 8.97 9.67 -4.69
N PRO A 94 9.63 10.84 -4.52
CA PRO A 94 10.37 11.19 -3.28
C PRO A 94 9.50 11.68 -2.10
N PHE A 95 9.99 11.48 -0.87
CA PHE A 95 9.66 12.37 0.26
C PHE A 95 10.92 12.71 1.08
N THR A 96 11.09 14.00 1.36
CA THR A 96 12.17 14.61 2.15
C THR A 96 11.85 14.56 3.64
N LEU A 97 12.80 14.10 4.45
CA LEU A 97 12.67 14.06 5.92
C LEU A 97 13.09 15.41 6.50
N GLU A 98 12.17 16.13 7.12
CA GLU A 98 12.55 17.12 8.14
C GLU A 98 12.68 16.44 9.51
N HIS A 99 13.82 16.77 10.12
CA HIS A 99 14.23 16.64 11.52
C HIS A 99 14.87 15.33 12.00
N GLU A 100 16.19 15.44 12.19
CA GLU A 100 17.00 14.68 13.15
C GLU A 100 16.35 14.64 14.55
N PRO A 101 16.56 13.56 15.32
CA PRO A 101 16.09 13.49 16.69
C PRO A 101 16.93 14.39 17.60
N ALA A 102 16.26 15.23 18.38
CA ALA A 102 16.84 15.89 19.54
C ALA A 102 17.41 14.84 20.51
N SER A 103 18.59 15.13 21.07
CA SER A 103 19.32 14.30 22.02
C SER A 103 18.48 13.88 23.24
N PRO A 104 18.72 12.70 23.85
CA PRO A 104 18.01 12.27 25.03
C PRO A 104 18.54 13.02 26.27
N GLY A 105 17.66 13.77 26.95
CA GLY A 105 17.91 14.26 28.30
C GLY A 105 17.84 13.12 29.34
N PRO A 106 18.53 13.26 30.50
CA PRO A 106 18.62 12.19 31.46
C PRO A 106 17.41 12.16 32.40
N GLY A 107 16.91 10.96 32.69
CA GLY A 107 16.15 10.67 33.90
C GLY A 107 14.63 10.86 33.79
N GLY A 108 13.95 9.79 33.41
CA GLY A 108 12.52 9.62 33.66
C GLY A 108 12.17 8.15 33.50
N ASN A 109 11.71 7.51 34.58
CA ASN A 109 11.11 6.17 34.55
C ASN A 109 9.87 6.18 33.64
N SER A 110 10.11 6.03 32.36
CA SER A 110 9.12 5.71 31.35
C SER A 110 8.74 4.24 31.55
N GLN A 111 7.63 3.99 32.25
CA GLN A 111 6.86 2.76 32.06
C GLN A 111 6.86 2.48 30.55
N ILE A 112 7.34 1.30 30.16
CA ILE A 112 7.41 0.91 28.75
C ILE A 112 5.96 0.86 28.26
N GLU A 113 5.45 1.93 27.62
CA GLU A 113 4.25 1.84 26.80
C GLU A 113 4.56 0.78 25.74
N ASP A 114 4.00 -0.41 25.93
CA ASP A 114 4.17 -1.49 24.98
C ASP A 114 3.49 -1.10 23.66
N LYS A 115 4.31 -0.60 22.73
CA LYS A 115 3.86 -0.15 21.40
C LYS A 115 3.22 -1.29 20.58
N SER A 116 3.32 -2.55 21.04
CA SER A 116 2.73 -3.73 20.39
C SER A 116 1.28 -4.01 20.78
N PHE A 117 0.75 -3.40 21.85
CA PHE A 117 -0.61 -3.67 22.33
C PHE A 117 -1.72 -3.17 21.37
N VAL A 118 -2.63 -4.06 20.98
CA VAL A 118 -3.85 -3.74 20.21
C VAL A 118 -5.08 -4.22 21.00
N ARG A 119 -5.89 -3.27 21.45
CA ARG A 119 -7.07 -3.55 22.28
C ARG A 119 -8.20 -4.20 21.48
N GLU A 120 -8.68 -3.51 20.46
CA GLU A 120 -9.73 -3.99 19.55
C GLU A 120 -9.34 -3.74 18.09
N LYS A 121 -10.02 -4.43 17.18
CA LYS A 121 -9.77 -4.31 15.74
C LYS A 121 -11.06 -4.06 14.98
N TRP A 122 -11.02 -3.07 14.10
CA TRP A 122 -12.16 -2.60 13.33
C TRP A 122 -11.82 -2.58 11.85
N ALA A 123 -12.78 -2.87 11.00
CA ALA A 123 -12.59 -2.85 9.56
C ALA A 123 -13.77 -2.23 8.82
N LEU A 124 -13.48 -1.36 7.87
CA LEU A 124 -14.39 -0.99 6.78
C LEU A 124 -13.90 -1.68 5.50
N VAL A 125 -14.74 -2.52 4.91
CA VAL A 125 -14.39 -3.30 3.72
C VAL A 125 -15.43 -3.02 2.64
N VAL A 126 -15.03 -2.36 1.57
CA VAL A 126 -15.92 -1.89 0.49
C VAL A 126 -15.53 -2.55 -0.82
N GLY A 127 -16.51 -3.11 -1.53
CA GLY A 127 -16.31 -3.77 -2.83
C GLY A 127 -17.47 -3.54 -3.78
N ILE A 128 -17.21 -3.04 -5.00
CA ILE A 128 -18.29 -2.67 -5.92
C ILE A 128 -18.05 -3.32 -7.28
N SER A 129 -18.78 -4.40 -7.56
CA SER A 129 -18.83 -5.04 -8.88
C SER A 129 -19.97 -4.49 -9.72
N HIS A 130 -21.14 -4.28 -9.10
CA HIS A 130 -22.35 -3.85 -9.77
C HIS A 130 -22.67 -2.41 -9.41
N PHE A 131 -22.35 -1.48 -10.32
CA PHE A 131 -22.65 -0.06 -10.16
C PHE A 131 -24.06 0.25 -10.65
N LYS A 132 -24.62 1.37 -10.17
CA LYS A 132 -25.91 1.88 -10.66
C LYS A 132 -25.88 2.14 -12.17
N ASN A 133 -24.74 2.55 -12.72
CA ASN A 133 -24.47 2.57 -14.15
C ASN A 133 -23.79 1.26 -14.57
N PRO A 134 -24.48 0.34 -15.27
CA PRO A 134 -23.93 -0.96 -15.62
C PRO A 134 -22.68 -0.90 -16.53
N ALA A 135 -22.46 0.22 -17.23
CA ALA A 135 -21.27 0.41 -18.06
C ALA A 135 -19.96 0.48 -17.24
N MET A 136 -20.07 0.68 -15.93
CA MET A 136 -18.94 0.70 -14.99
C MET A 136 -18.77 -0.63 -14.24
N ASN A 137 -19.49 -1.68 -14.61
CA ASN A 137 -19.43 -2.92 -13.83
C ASN A 137 -18.04 -3.56 -13.87
N LEU A 138 -17.59 -3.97 -12.69
CA LEU A 138 -16.43 -4.83 -12.47
C LEU A 138 -16.91 -6.26 -12.20
N ARG A 139 -16.00 -7.23 -12.29
CA ARG A 139 -16.37 -8.66 -12.16
C ARG A 139 -16.22 -9.17 -10.74
N PHE A 140 -15.16 -8.78 -10.05
CA PHE A 140 -14.72 -9.41 -8.81
C PHE A 140 -14.56 -8.45 -7.64
N ALA A 141 -14.74 -7.15 -7.80
CA ALA A 141 -14.55 -6.18 -6.72
C ALA A 141 -15.42 -6.43 -5.45
N ALA A 142 -16.69 -6.81 -5.59
CA ALA A 142 -17.52 -7.23 -4.45
C ALA A 142 -17.03 -8.54 -3.80
N LYS A 143 -16.55 -9.47 -4.62
CA LYS A 143 -15.95 -10.74 -4.17
C LYS A 143 -14.62 -10.50 -3.44
N ASP A 144 -13.78 -9.61 -3.97
CA ASP A 144 -12.53 -9.16 -3.36
C ASP A 144 -12.75 -8.67 -1.92
N ALA A 145 -13.74 -7.79 -1.73
CA ALA A 145 -14.13 -7.30 -0.40
C ALA A 145 -14.65 -8.43 0.50
N THR A 146 -15.47 -9.32 -0.03
CA THR A 146 -16.01 -10.46 0.73
C THR A 146 -14.90 -11.41 1.20
N ASP A 147 -13.97 -11.78 0.32
CA ASP A 147 -12.87 -12.67 0.63
C ASP A 147 -11.88 -12.03 1.61
N PHE A 148 -11.62 -10.72 1.47
CA PHE A 148 -10.77 -9.98 2.41
C PHE A 148 -11.42 -9.88 3.80
N ALA A 149 -12.72 -9.60 3.89
CA ALA A 149 -13.45 -9.59 5.16
C ALA A 149 -13.44 -10.99 5.84
N ALA A 150 -13.56 -12.06 5.07
CA ALA A 150 -13.40 -13.43 5.58
C ALA A 150 -11.98 -13.66 6.13
N MET A 151 -10.96 -13.16 5.45
CA MET A 151 -9.57 -13.27 5.89
C MET A 151 -9.30 -12.48 7.19
N LEU A 152 -9.92 -11.31 7.35
CA LEU A 152 -9.85 -10.53 8.59
C LEU A 152 -10.50 -11.25 9.76
N THR A 153 -11.65 -11.89 9.55
CA THR A 153 -12.42 -12.56 10.62
C THR A 153 -11.96 -13.99 10.92
N ASP A 154 -11.07 -14.56 10.09
CA ASP A 154 -10.49 -15.87 10.34
C ASP A 154 -9.72 -15.90 11.68
N PRO A 155 -10.05 -16.81 12.61
CA PRO A 155 -9.47 -16.83 13.96
C PRO A 155 -8.00 -17.27 14.01
N LYS A 156 -7.46 -17.81 12.91
CA LYS A 156 -6.04 -18.19 12.79
C LYS A 156 -5.23 -17.14 12.07
N ILE A 157 -5.88 -16.27 11.28
CA ILE A 157 -5.22 -15.29 10.41
C ILE A 157 -5.48 -13.88 10.90
N GLY A 158 -6.62 -13.27 10.55
CA GLY A 158 -6.88 -11.86 10.87
C GLY A 158 -7.31 -11.63 12.32
N ARG A 159 -8.01 -12.58 12.95
CA ARG A 159 -8.48 -12.50 14.35
C ARG A 159 -9.34 -11.26 14.66
N PHE A 160 -10.00 -10.67 13.68
CA PHE A 160 -11.02 -9.65 13.93
C PHE A 160 -12.26 -10.34 14.49
N ARG A 161 -13.04 -9.64 15.31
CA ARG A 161 -14.31 -10.16 15.78
C ARG A 161 -15.23 -10.38 14.58
N ASN A 162 -15.79 -11.58 14.47
CA ASN A 162 -16.68 -11.95 13.38
C ASN A 162 -18.10 -11.43 13.64
N ASP A 163 -18.24 -10.10 13.63
CA ASP A 163 -19.52 -9.42 13.78
C ASP A 163 -19.57 -8.15 12.94
N PRO A 164 -20.78 -7.72 12.52
CA PRO A 164 -20.94 -6.57 11.64
C PRO A 164 -20.72 -5.22 12.33
N GLN A 165 -20.41 -5.18 13.63
CA GLN A 165 -19.99 -3.95 14.29
C GLN A 165 -18.49 -3.73 14.09
N HIS A 166 -17.68 -4.80 14.21
CA HIS A 166 -16.23 -4.73 14.06
C HIS A 166 -15.78 -4.85 12.61
N VAL A 167 -16.47 -5.61 11.75
CA VAL A 167 -16.14 -5.72 10.32
C VAL A 167 -17.35 -5.28 9.49
N LYS A 168 -17.31 -4.02 9.04
CA LYS A 168 -18.32 -3.40 8.17
C LYS A 168 -18.03 -3.76 6.70
N LEU A 169 -18.62 -4.85 6.23
CA LEU A 169 -18.60 -5.22 4.81
C LEU A 169 -19.75 -4.53 4.07
N ILE A 170 -19.43 -3.74 3.05
CA ILE A 170 -20.39 -3.03 2.21
C ILE A 170 -20.10 -3.32 0.74
N THR A 171 -21.07 -3.89 0.04
CA THR A 171 -20.94 -4.22 -1.38
C THR A 171 -22.05 -3.61 -2.22
N ASP A 172 -21.75 -3.41 -3.50
CA ASP A 172 -22.70 -3.06 -4.56
C ASP A 172 -23.72 -1.98 -4.14
N GLU A 173 -25.02 -2.24 -4.17
CA GLU A 173 -26.07 -1.24 -3.93
C GLU A 173 -25.99 -0.55 -2.55
N LYS A 174 -25.33 -1.17 -1.58
CA LYS A 174 -25.11 -0.59 -0.24
C LYS A 174 -23.91 0.35 -0.20
N ALA A 175 -22.97 0.21 -1.14
CA ALA A 175 -21.73 0.98 -1.19
C ALA A 175 -21.94 2.35 -1.85
N THR A 176 -22.98 3.07 -1.43
CA THR A 176 -23.20 4.47 -1.78
C THR A 176 -22.24 5.38 -1.02
N VAL A 177 -22.07 6.62 -1.47
CA VAL A 177 -21.34 7.64 -0.71
C VAL A 177 -21.88 7.78 0.73
N GLU A 178 -23.21 7.74 0.89
CA GLU A 178 -23.87 7.78 2.20
C GLU A 178 -23.58 6.52 3.03
N GLY A 179 -23.63 5.34 2.42
CA GLY A 179 -23.32 4.07 3.08
C GLY A 179 -21.88 4.03 3.60
N ILE A 180 -20.92 4.47 2.78
CA ILE A 180 -19.51 4.60 3.16
C ILE A 180 -19.36 5.57 4.35
N ARG A 181 -19.96 6.76 4.27
CA ARG A 181 -19.92 7.75 5.38
C ARG A 181 -20.56 7.21 6.66
N THR A 182 -21.66 6.48 6.54
CA THR A 182 -22.36 5.88 7.67
C THR A 182 -21.47 4.88 8.39
N ALA A 183 -20.86 3.95 7.66
CA ALA A 183 -19.98 2.95 8.28
C ALA A 183 -18.69 3.56 8.85
N ILE A 184 -18.11 4.57 8.18
CA ILE A 184 -17.03 5.37 8.74
C ILE A 184 -17.43 5.96 10.10
N ASN A 185 -18.62 6.57 10.18
CA ASN A 185 -19.10 7.19 11.40
C ASN A 185 -19.33 6.16 12.52
N GLU A 186 -19.88 4.99 12.20
CA GLU A 186 -20.08 3.90 13.15
C GLU A 186 -18.74 3.45 13.76
N ILE A 187 -17.73 3.16 12.93
CA ILE A 187 -16.41 2.76 13.45
C ILE A 187 -15.75 3.89 14.24
N ALA A 188 -15.80 5.13 13.73
CA ALA A 188 -15.16 6.27 14.39
C ALA A 188 -15.77 6.60 15.78
N ARG A 189 -17.04 6.23 16.02
CA ARG A 189 -17.68 6.41 17.34
C ARG A 189 -17.11 5.46 18.38
N ASP A 190 -16.79 4.23 17.99
CA ASP A 190 -16.44 3.15 18.92
C ASP A 190 -14.93 2.91 19.03
N ALA A 191 -14.18 3.16 17.96
CA ALA A 191 -12.73 2.97 17.91
C ALA A 191 -11.98 3.93 18.85
N ARG A 192 -11.07 3.36 19.64
CA ARG A 192 -10.24 4.07 20.62
C ARG A 192 -8.77 4.13 20.19
N LYS A 193 -7.97 4.90 20.93
CA LYS A 193 -6.56 5.18 20.61
C LYS A 193 -5.71 3.92 20.48
N GLU A 194 -6.01 2.90 21.28
CA GLU A 194 -5.29 1.63 21.35
C GLU A 194 -5.73 0.61 20.29
N ASP A 195 -6.78 0.92 19.53
CA ASP A 195 -7.37 0.01 18.55
C ASP A 195 -6.63 0.08 17.20
N LEU A 196 -6.84 -0.93 16.36
CA LEU A 196 -6.44 -0.96 14.95
C LEU A 196 -7.67 -0.77 14.06
N VAL A 197 -7.60 0.16 13.12
CA VAL A 197 -8.60 0.33 12.07
C VAL A 197 -8.01 -0.10 10.72
N VAL A 198 -8.69 -1.01 10.04
CA VAL A 198 -8.39 -1.40 8.66
C VAL A 198 -9.44 -0.81 7.73
N MET A 199 -9.01 -0.23 6.63
CA MET A 199 -9.92 0.16 5.56
C MET A 199 -9.50 -0.56 4.29
N TYR A 200 -10.45 -1.09 3.54
CA TYR A 200 -10.21 -1.77 2.29
C TYR A 200 -11.24 -1.31 1.26
N PHE A 201 -10.77 -0.93 0.08
CA PHE A 201 -11.61 -0.48 -1.02
C PHE A 201 -11.23 -1.21 -2.31
N SER A 202 -12.18 -1.92 -2.91
CA SER A 202 -12.08 -2.51 -4.24
C SER A 202 -13.17 -1.93 -5.13
N SER A 203 -12.80 -1.05 -6.05
CA SER A 203 -13.72 -0.29 -6.89
C SER A 203 -12.96 0.38 -8.04
N HIS A 204 -13.68 1.14 -8.86
CA HIS A 204 -13.07 2.17 -9.68
C HIS A 204 -12.49 3.30 -8.82
N GLY A 205 -11.42 3.91 -9.32
CA GLY A 205 -10.91 5.18 -8.83
C GLY A 205 -10.76 6.16 -9.98
N THR A 206 -10.83 7.45 -9.65
CA THR A 206 -10.55 8.54 -10.59
C THR A 206 -9.34 9.32 -10.11
N SER A 207 -8.76 10.08 -11.02
CA SER A 207 -7.66 10.97 -10.70
C SER A 207 -8.16 12.39 -10.39
N ALA A 208 -7.28 13.26 -9.90
CA ALA A 208 -7.66 14.60 -9.45
C ALA A 208 -8.12 15.49 -10.61
N GLY A 209 -7.52 15.32 -11.80
CA GLY A 209 -7.90 16.04 -13.02
C GLY A 209 -9.16 15.52 -13.72
N SER A 210 -9.81 14.46 -13.22
CA SER A 210 -11.05 13.94 -13.81
C SER A 210 -12.28 14.79 -13.47
N ASP A 211 -12.17 15.72 -12.52
CA ASP A 211 -13.24 16.66 -12.18
C ASP A 211 -13.32 17.77 -13.23
N VAL A 212 -14.51 18.00 -13.81
CA VAL A 212 -14.71 18.95 -14.91
C VAL A 212 -14.49 20.42 -14.50
N ALA A 213 -14.42 20.71 -13.20
CA ALA A 213 -14.20 22.05 -12.64
C ALA A 213 -12.75 22.26 -12.13
N SER A 214 -11.77 21.53 -12.69
CA SER A 214 -10.44 21.20 -12.12
C SER A 214 -9.46 22.30 -11.70
N ASP A 215 -9.84 23.56 -11.55
CA ASP A 215 -8.94 24.58 -10.98
C ASP A 215 -8.64 24.30 -9.48
N GLU A 216 -9.46 23.47 -8.81
CA GLU A 216 -9.34 23.11 -7.39
C GLU A 216 -8.95 21.63 -7.12
N GLY A 217 -8.91 20.78 -8.15
CA GLY A 217 -8.77 19.32 -8.02
C GLY A 217 -7.40 18.88 -7.50
N LYS A 218 -7.26 18.67 -6.19
CA LYS A 218 -6.00 18.21 -5.55
C LYS A 218 -5.99 16.72 -5.21
N SER A 219 -7.13 16.01 -5.26
CA SER A 219 -7.23 14.57 -4.96
C SER A 219 -8.18 13.83 -5.88
N GLY A 220 -7.92 12.53 -6.08
CA GLY A 220 -8.82 11.62 -6.78
C GLY A 220 -10.04 11.21 -5.94
N TYR A 221 -10.94 10.48 -6.56
CA TYR A 221 -12.17 9.98 -5.92
C TYR A 221 -12.21 8.46 -5.89
N ILE A 222 -12.82 7.91 -4.84
CA ILE A 222 -13.31 6.53 -4.82
C ILE A 222 -14.69 6.55 -5.47
N VAL A 223 -14.88 5.74 -6.50
CA VAL A 223 -16.15 5.64 -7.21
C VAL A 223 -17.07 4.74 -6.38
N ALA A 224 -18.21 5.28 -5.95
CA ALA A 224 -19.23 4.59 -5.19
C ALA A 224 -20.30 4.01 -6.14
N TYR A 225 -21.20 3.18 -5.60
CA TYR A 225 -22.28 2.55 -6.37
C TYR A 225 -23.10 3.56 -7.19
N ASN A 226 -23.42 4.70 -6.56
CA ASN A 226 -24.28 5.74 -7.11
C ASN A 226 -23.51 6.91 -7.75
N THR A 227 -22.22 6.74 -8.01
CA THR A 227 -21.42 7.78 -8.68
C THR A 227 -21.86 7.97 -10.13
N ASP A 228 -22.05 9.23 -10.50
CA ASP A 228 -22.22 9.69 -11.87
C ASP A 228 -20.85 10.19 -12.38
N PRO A 229 -20.26 9.54 -13.41
CA PRO A 229 -19.00 9.98 -14.01
C PRO A 229 -19.01 11.40 -14.57
N GLN A 230 -20.19 11.97 -14.85
CA GLN A 230 -20.33 13.35 -15.31
C GLN A 230 -20.47 14.35 -14.16
N ASN A 231 -20.56 13.88 -12.91
CA ASN A 231 -20.72 14.69 -11.71
C ASN A 231 -19.97 14.08 -10.51
N LEU A 232 -18.66 13.91 -10.68
CA LEU A 232 -17.80 13.28 -9.66
C LEU A 232 -17.80 14.05 -8.34
N TYR A 233 -17.69 15.38 -8.38
CA TYR A 233 -17.66 16.22 -7.17
C TYR A 233 -18.83 15.95 -6.22
N ALA A 234 -20.05 15.84 -6.75
CA ALA A 234 -21.24 15.66 -5.92
C ALA A 234 -21.54 14.19 -5.57
N THR A 235 -21.07 13.23 -6.39
CA THR A 235 -21.57 11.84 -6.34
C THR A 235 -20.50 10.78 -6.13
N ALA A 236 -19.21 11.13 -6.19
CA ALA A 236 -18.09 10.26 -5.84
C ALA A 236 -17.58 10.57 -4.42
N PHE A 237 -16.85 9.65 -3.82
CA PHE A 237 -16.32 9.82 -2.47
C PHE A 237 -14.89 10.39 -2.52
N PRO A 238 -14.64 11.64 -2.08
CA PRO A 238 -13.34 12.28 -2.26
C PRO A 238 -12.25 11.68 -1.36
N MET A 239 -11.05 11.43 -1.88
CA MET A 239 -9.93 10.94 -1.06
C MET A 239 -9.49 11.96 0.00
N ASP A 240 -9.58 13.27 -0.28
CA ASP A 240 -9.31 14.29 0.74
C ASP A 240 -10.38 14.27 1.85
N GLU A 241 -11.61 13.86 1.57
CA GLU A 241 -12.61 13.64 2.61
C GLU A 241 -12.21 12.46 3.49
N LEU A 242 -11.79 11.33 2.90
CA LEU A 242 -11.31 10.17 3.64
C LEU A 242 -10.12 10.54 4.54
N LYS A 243 -9.18 11.33 4.01
CA LYS A 243 -8.07 11.89 4.81
C LYS A 243 -8.59 12.74 5.98
N ARG A 244 -9.48 13.69 5.74
CA ARG A 244 -10.04 14.55 6.81
C ARG A 244 -10.72 13.71 7.87
N VAL A 245 -11.47 12.68 7.49
CA VAL A 245 -12.10 11.74 8.42
C VAL A 245 -11.03 11.02 9.26
N VAL A 246 -9.98 10.49 8.63
CA VAL A 246 -8.84 9.86 9.31
C VAL A 246 -8.14 10.82 10.27
N ASP A 247 -8.03 12.09 9.90
CA ASP A 247 -7.40 13.15 10.71
C ASP A 247 -8.26 13.60 11.90
N THR A 248 -9.57 13.69 11.73
CA THR A 248 -10.44 14.43 12.66
C THR A 248 -11.48 13.57 13.38
N ARG A 249 -11.82 12.39 12.85
CA ARG A 249 -12.85 11.52 13.43
C ARG A 249 -12.29 10.27 14.08
N PHE A 250 -11.29 9.64 13.46
CA PHE A 250 -10.69 8.43 14.02
C PHE A 250 -9.72 8.77 15.16
N LYS A 251 -9.97 8.17 16.33
CA LYS A 251 -9.08 8.27 17.50
C LYS A 251 -7.96 7.23 17.48
N ALA A 252 -8.13 6.16 16.71
CA ALA A 252 -7.20 5.04 16.64
C ALA A 252 -5.79 5.48 16.25
N GLY A 253 -4.80 5.02 17.03
CA GLY A 253 -3.39 5.29 16.78
C GLY A 253 -2.81 4.43 15.66
N ARG A 254 -3.56 3.44 15.15
CA ARG A 254 -3.14 2.53 14.09
C ARG A 254 -4.21 2.43 13.02
N ILE A 255 -3.88 2.86 11.81
CA ILE A 255 -4.80 2.83 10.66
C ILE A 255 -4.06 2.24 9.46
N VAL A 256 -4.60 1.20 8.86
CA VAL A 256 -4.06 0.57 7.65
C VAL A 256 -5.13 0.61 6.56
N ALA A 257 -4.85 1.28 5.45
CA ALA A 257 -5.73 1.33 4.29
C ALA A 257 -5.16 0.51 3.14
N PHE A 258 -5.99 -0.33 2.52
CA PHE A 258 -5.70 -1.06 1.30
C PHE A 258 -6.60 -0.51 0.19
N MET A 259 -6.00 0.06 -0.83
CA MET A 259 -6.70 0.71 -1.92
C MET A 259 -6.51 -0.10 -3.20
N ASP A 260 -7.44 -1.02 -3.47
CA ASP A 260 -7.52 -1.80 -4.71
C ASP A 260 -8.39 -1.11 -5.77
N THR A 261 -7.99 0.12 -6.09
CA THR A 261 -8.66 0.99 -7.05
C THR A 261 -7.60 1.57 -7.97
N CYS A 262 -7.92 1.82 -9.24
CA CYS A 262 -7.00 2.54 -10.12
C CYS A 262 -6.85 3.99 -9.64
N TYR A 263 -5.62 4.41 -9.37
CA TYR A 263 -5.29 5.83 -9.16
C TYR A 263 -4.57 6.45 -10.34
N SER A 264 -4.24 5.63 -11.35
CA SER A 264 -3.82 6.14 -12.64
C SER A 264 -5.03 6.43 -13.49
N GLY A 265 -5.12 7.68 -13.94
CA GLY A 265 -6.02 8.00 -15.02
C GLY A 265 -5.45 7.51 -16.35
N GLY A 266 -5.38 6.20 -16.52
CA GLY A 266 -5.03 5.55 -17.77
C GLY A 266 -6.29 5.06 -18.47
N PHE A 267 -6.95 5.92 -19.24
CA PHE A 267 -7.98 5.52 -20.20
C PHE A 267 -7.38 5.46 -21.60
N HIS A 268 -7.54 4.33 -22.29
CA HIS A 268 -7.32 4.21 -23.72
C HIS A 268 -8.68 4.06 -24.41
N GLY A 269 -9.30 5.18 -24.80
CA GLY A 269 -10.42 5.22 -25.75
C GLY A 269 -11.74 4.57 -25.31
N PRO A 270 -12.85 4.83 -26.04
CA PRO A 270 -14.19 4.41 -25.69
C PRO A 270 -14.26 2.88 -25.52
N GLY A 271 -14.43 2.43 -24.28
CA GLY A 271 -14.33 1.02 -23.88
C GLY A 271 -12.97 0.68 -23.29
N GLY A 272 -12.70 1.17 -22.07
CA GLY A 272 -11.47 0.86 -21.34
C GLY A 272 -11.12 -0.63 -21.37
N SER A 273 -9.83 -0.96 -21.27
CA SER A 273 -9.34 -2.33 -21.37
C SER A 273 -10.18 -3.29 -20.50
N PRO A 274 -10.81 -4.33 -21.09
CA PRO A 274 -11.65 -5.25 -20.33
C PRO A 274 -10.94 -5.79 -19.08
N GLY A 275 -11.54 -5.55 -17.91
CA GLY A 275 -11.01 -5.96 -16.60
C GLY A 275 -10.02 -5.00 -15.92
N GLY A 276 -9.86 -3.77 -16.43
CA GLY A 276 -9.14 -2.70 -15.74
C GLY A 276 -10.06 -1.83 -14.87
N LYS A 277 -9.61 -1.43 -13.67
CA LYS A 277 -10.43 -0.66 -12.70
C LYS A 277 -10.37 0.89 -12.87
N ALA A 278 -10.01 1.44 -14.04
CA ALA A 278 -9.80 2.90 -14.22
C ALA A 278 -10.99 3.62 -14.90
N LEU A 279 -11.33 4.84 -14.44
CA LEU A 279 -12.27 5.76 -15.10
C LEU A 279 -11.57 7.11 -15.41
N GLN A 280 -11.20 7.32 -16.68
CA GLN A 280 -10.68 8.58 -17.27
C GLN A 280 -9.38 9.19 -16.67
N LEU A 281 -8.76 10.17 -17.37
CA LEU A 281 -7.33 10.57 -17.30
C LEU A 281 -6.88 11.51 -16.13
N GLY A 282 -5.64 11.30 -15.63
CA GLY A 282 -4.72 12.29 -15.00
C GLY A 282 -4.52 12.40 -13.45
N VAL A 283 -3.56 11.63 -12.85
CA VAL A 283 -2.68 11.79 -11.61
C VAL A 283 -3.33 12.24 -10.24
N SER A 284 -2.96 11.85 -9.00
CA SER A 284 -1.63 11.58 -8.40
C SER A 284 -1.57 10.63 -7.18
N THR A 285 -0.38 10.04 -7.02
CA THR A 285 0.16 9.37 -5.82
C THR A 285 0.17 10.24 -4.55
N ASP A 286 0.02 11.56 -4.68
CA ASP A 286 0.00 12.47 -3.52
C ASP A 286 -1.20 12.22 -2.62
N SER A 287 -2.33 11.74 -3.16
CA SER A 287 -3.53 11.45 -2.35
C SER A 287 -3.24 10.35 -1.31
N ILE A 288 -2.51 9.31 -1.73
CA ILE A 288 -2.08 8.19 -0.88
C ILE A 288 -1.07 8.68 0.17
N ALA A 289 -0.09 9.48 -0.26
CA ALA A 289 0.92 10.03 0.64
C ALA A 289 0.30 10.96 1.70
N ARG A 290 -0.65 11.83 1.30
CA ARG A 290 -1.37 12.72 2.22
C ARG A 290 -2.23 11.94 3.22
N MET A 291 -2.86 10.85 2.81
CA MET A 291 -3.61 9.98 3.72
C MET A 291 -2.69 9.30 4.74
N ALA A 292 -1.50 8.89 4.33
CA ALA A 292 -0.52 8.26 5.22
C ALA A 292 0.20 9.25 6.15
N GLN A 293 0.03 10.56 5.96
CA GLN A 293 0.58 11.57 6.89
C GLN A 293 0.01 11.35 8.29
N GLY A 294 0.87 11.43 9.30
CA GLY A 294 0.53 11.16 10.70
C GLY A 294 1.30 9.96 11.26
N LYS A 295 1.20 9.73 12.57
CA LYS A 295 1.81 8.57 13.22
C LYS A 295 0.88 7.36 13.13
N GLY A 296 1.45 6.18 12.88
CA GLY A 296 0.72 4.90 12.88
C GLY A 296 -0.25 4.69 11.71
N ARG A 297 -0.05 5.39 10.59
CA ARG A 297 -0.88 5.27 9.39
C ARG A 297 -0.10 4.63 8.26
N VAL A 298 -0.75 3.70 7.57
CA VAL A 298 -0.21 3.03 6.39
C VAL A 298 -1.28 3.01 5.32
N VAL A 299 -0.88 3.27 4.09
CA VAL A 299 -1.74 3.11 2.93
C VAL A 299 -0.98 2.27 1.90
N ILE A 300 -1.58 1.16 1.48
CA ILE A 300 -1.06 0.33 0.39
C ILE A 300 -2.06 0.43 -0.77
N ALA A 301 -1.60 0.89 -1.92
CA ALA A 301 -2.39 0.90 -3.14
C ALA A 301 -1.94 -0.18 -4.12
N SER A 302 -2.88 -0.66 -4.92
CA SER A 302 -2.71 -1.78 -5.84
C SER A 302 -1.85 -1.48 -7.07
N SER A 303 -1.69 -0.21 -7.44
CA SER A 303 -0.92 0.23 -8.60
C SER A 303 -0.34 1.63 -8.41
N ARG A 304 0.63 2.01 -9.25
CA ARG A 304 1.11 3.40 -9.36
C ARG A 304 0.08 4.29 -10.05
N ASP A 305 0.26 5.61 -9.94
CA ASP A 305 -0.54 6.64 -10.62
C ASP A 305 -0.41 6.69 -12.15
N SER A 306 0.42 5.84 -12.74
CA SER A 306 0.54 5.64 -14.19
C SER A 306 0.10 4.23 -14.63
N GLU A 307 -0.35 3.38 -13.70
CA GLU A 307 -0.66 1.97 -13.94
C GLU A 307 -2.08 1.59 -13.54
N GLN A 308 -2.69 0.70 -14.31
CA GLN A 308 -4.01 0.15 -13.99
C GLN A 308 -3.90 -0.95 -12.93
N SER A 309 -4.98 -1.10 -12.17
CA SER A 309 -5.27 -2.25 -11.33
C SER A 309 -6.19 -3.21 -12.07
N TRP A 310 -5.83 -4.49 -12.09
CA TRP A 310 -6.45 -5.49 -12.95
C TRP A 310 -7.20 -6.58 -12.18
N GLU A 311 -8.27 -7.05 -12.81
CA GLU A 311 -9.01 -8.26 -12.42
C GLU A 311 -8.46 -9.50 -13.14
N SER A 312 -8.39 -10.63 -12.42
CA SER A 312 -7.96 -11.92 -12.95
C SER A 312 -9.12 -12.91 -13.00
N ASP A 313 -9.39 -13.42 -14.20
CA ASP A 313 -10.36 -14.50 -14.40
C ASP A 313 -9.85 -15.84 -13.82
N SER A 314 -8.53 -16.03 -13.82
CA SER A 314 -7.88 -17.25 -13.30
C SER A 314 -8.01 -17.34 -11.78
N TYR A 315 -7.81 -16.22 -11.07
CA TYR A 315 -7.89 -16.17 -9.61
C TYR A 315 -9.30 -15.87 -9.10
N GLN A 316 -10.21 -15.38 -9.97
CA GLN A 316 -11.53 -14.88 -9.61
C GLN A 316 -11.47 -13.79 -8.51
N ASN A 317 -10.45 -12.95 -8.60
CA ASN A 317 -10.18 -11.80 -7.73
C ASN A 317 -9.36 -10.80 -8.54
N SER A 318 -9.16 -9.59 -8.02
CA SER A 318 -8.04 -8.76 -8.49
C SER A 318 -6.70 -9.43 -8.19
N TYR A 319 -5.68 -9.15 -9.00
CA TYR A 319 -4.32 -9.65 -8.71
C TYR A 319 -3.84 -9.17 -7.35
N PHE A 320 -4.14 -7.92 -7.00
CA PHE A 320 -3.76 -7.34 -5.72
C PHE A 320 -4.41 -8.09 -4.56
N THR A 321 -5.73 -8.27 -4.60
CA THR A 321 -6.48 -8.91 -3.52
C THR A 321 -6.12 -10.37 -3.36
N HIS A 322 -5.95 -11.09 -4.47
CA HIS A 322 -5.50 -12.47 -4.45
C HIS A 322 -4.18 -12.64 -3.68
N PHE A 323 -3.16 -11.85 -4.03
CA PHE A 323 -1.86 -11.94 -3.37
C PHE A 323 -1.86 -11.34 -1.97
N LEU A 324 -2.73 -10.35 -1.68
CA LEU A 324 -2.91 -9.79 -0.34
C LEU A 324 -3.42 -10.86 0.62
N ILE A 325 -4.47 -11.56 0.24
CA ILE A 325 -5.07 -12.64 1.04
C ILE A 325 -4.07 -13.79 1.23
N GLN A 326 -3.31 -14.16 0.18
CA GLN A 326 -2.23 -15.14 0.31
C GLN A 326 -1.13 -14.69 1.27
N ALA A 327 -0.71 -13.42 1.21
CA ALA A 327 0.31 -12.88 2.09
C ALA A 327 -0.19 -12.84 3.55
N MET A 328 -1.44 -12.46 3.79
CA MET A 328 -2.06 -12.50 5.13
C MET A 328 -2.09 -13.91 5.71
N ALA A 329 -2.40 -14.92 4.89
CA ALA A 329 -2.46 -16.31 5.35
C ALA A 329 -1.08 -16.89 5.73
N LYS A 330 0.02 -16.31 5.24
CA LYS A 330 1.38 -16.74 5.59
C LYS A 330 1.67 -16.48 7.06
N ALA A 331 2.53 -17.33 7.62
CA ALA A 331 2.92 -17.28 9.03
C ALA A 331 1.72 -17.18 10.00
N SER A 332 0.56 -17.75 9.64
CA SER A 332 -0.65 -17.69 10.46
C SER A 332 -1.04 -16.26 10.87
N GLY A 333 -1.01 -15.33 9.91
CA GLY A 333 -1.43 -13.95 10.13
C GLY A 333 -0.40 -13.05 10.82
N THR A 334 0.80 -13.56 11.12
CA THR A 334 1.80 -12.79 11.90
C THR A 334 2.75 -11.96 11.05
N LEU A 335 2.55 -11.87 9.73
CA LEU A 335 3.33 -10.97 8.90
C LEU A 335 3.01 -9.52 9.23
N THR A 336 4.05 -8.67 9.26
CA THR A 336 3.86 -7.22 9.34
C THR A 336 3.28 -6.69 8.04
N VAL A 337 2.64 -5.53 8.10
CA VAL A 337 2.14 -4.83 6.90
C VAL A 337 3.27 -4.58 5.89
N THR A 338 4.49 -4.27 6.36
CA THR A 338 5.66 -4.16 5.47
C THR A 338 6.00 -5.48 4.79
N GLN A 339 5.97 -6.61 5.50
CA GLN A 339 6.22 -7.93 4.89
C GLN A 339 5.13 -8.33 3.90
N ILE A 340 3.86 -8.06 4.22
CA ILE A 340 2.73 -8.24 3.29
C ILE A 340 2.98 -7.43 2.02
N PHE A 341 3.37 -6.16 2.15
CA PHE A 341 3.70 -5.31 1.02
C PHE A 341 4.86 -5.86 0.18
N THR A 342 5.92 -6.38 0.80
CA THR A 342 7.03 -7.03 0.08
C THR A 342 6.55 -8.22 -0.78
N GLU A 343 5.62 -9.02 -0.25
CA GLU A 343 5.03 -10.14 -1.01
C GLU A 343 4.19 -9.64 -2.20
N LEU A 344 3.43 -8.56 -2.01
CA LEU A 344 2.65 -7.91 -3.06
C LEU A 344 3.54 -7.35 -4.18
N GLN A 345 4.61 -6.62 -3.82
CA GLN A 345 5.57 -6.04 -4.78
C GLN A 345 6.25 -7.09 -5.64
N ARG A 346 6.39 -8.34 -5.15
CA ARG A 346 6.94 -9.44 -5.93
C ARG A 346 5.91 -10.10 -6.83
N SER A 347 4.73 -10.37 -6.28
CA SER A 347 3.79 -11.32 -6.88
C SER A 347 2.87 -10.64 -7.89
N VAL A 348 2.38 -9.44 -7.58
CA VAL A 348 1.45 -8.69 -8.43
C VAL A 348 2.08 -8.34 -9.79
N PRO A 349 3.27 -7.70 -9.87
CA PRO A 349 3.83 -7.30 -11.17
C PRO A 349 4.12 -8.52 -12.05
N LYS A 350 4.63 -9.60 -11.45
CA LYS A 350 4.95 -10.84 -12.17
C LYS A 350 3.70 -11.46 -12.79
N ALA A 351 2.61 -11.59 -12.02
CA ALA A 351 1.37 -12.20 -12.49
C ALA A 351 0.70 -11.34 -13.57
N VAL A 352 0.60 -10.03 -13.34
CA VAL A 352 -0.02 -9.09 -14.29
C VAL A 352 0.78 -9.01 -15.59
N LEU A 353 2.11 -8.95 -15.52
CA LEU A 353 2.96 -8.99 -16.72
C LEU A 353 2.76 -10.30 -17.50
N THR A 354 2.59 -11.42 -16.80
CA THR A 354 2.43 -12.73 -17.43
C THR A 354 1.09 -12.84 -18.16
N GLU A 355 -0.01 -12.51 -17.48
CA GLU A 355 -1.39 -12.75 -17.95
C GLU A 355 -1.97 -11.58 -18.75
N LYS A 356 -1.67 -10.33 -18.38
CA LYS A 356 -2.22 -9.11 -19.01
C LYS A 356 -1.26 -8.41 -19.95
N LYS A 357 0.04 -8.78 -19.95
CA LYS A 357 1.11 -8.06 -20.66
C LYS A 357 1.15 -6.57 -20.30
N ALA A 358 0.80 -6.25 -19.06
CA ALA A 358 0.69 -4.89 -18.53
C ALA A 358 1.52 -4.74 -17.25
N ALA A 359 1.72 -3.48 -16.83
CA ALA A 359 2.33 -3.16 -15.54
C ALA A 359 1.26 -2.95 -14.47
N GLN A 360 1.56 -3.45 -13.27
CA GLN A 360 0.84 -3.14 -12.04
C GLN A 360 1.80 -3.36 -10.87
N ASN A 361 2.20 -2.28 -10.22
CA ASN A 361 3.16 -2.26 -9.13
C ASN A 361 2.51 -1.66 -7.88
N PRO A 362 2.25 -2.48 -6.85
CA PRO A 362 1.75 -1.98 -5.57
C PRO A 362 2.70 -0.95 -4.96
N VAL A 363 2.12 0.07 -4.33
CA VAL A 363 2.85 1.12 -3.62
C VAL A 363 2.39 1.19 -2.17
N MET A 364 3.30 1.56 -1.26
CA MET A 364 3.00 1.73 0.17
C MET A 364 3.49 3.09 0.62
N SER A 365 2.68 3.77 1.43
CA SER A 365 3.03 5.01 2.10
C SER A 365 2.83 4.89 3.61
N PRO A 366 3.75 5.43 4.44
CA PRO A 366 5.01 6.07 4.05
C PRO A 366 6.03 5.07 3.48
N GLU A 367 6.76 5.47 2.44
CA GLU A 367 7.80 4.65 1.81
C GLU A 367 8.99 4.42 2.77
N GLY A 368 9.66 3.27 2.64
CA GLY A 368 10.95 3.01 3.28
C GLY A 368 10.94 2.87 4.80
N ARG A 369 9.76 2.84 5.43
CA ARG A 369 9.62 2.57 6.87
C ARG A 369 9.27 1.11 7.14
N SER A 370 9.97 0.49 8.09
CA SER A 370 9.46 -0.71 8.73
C SER A 370 8.29 -0.30 9.60
N ILE A 371 7.11 -0.83 9.31
CA ILE A 371 5.90 -0.59 10.07
C ILE A 371 5.49 -1.91 10.69
N ASP A 372 5.71 -2.00 12.00
CA ASP A 372 5.52 -3.22 12.79
C ASP A 372 4.04 -3.41 13.18
N ILE A 373 3.11 -3.07 12.28
CA ILE A 373 1.70 -3.39 12.44
C ILE A 373 1.46 -4.78 11.88
N VAL A 374 0.85 -5.66 12.67
CA VAL A 374 0.44 -7.01 12.28
C VAL A 374 -1.08 -7.07 12.33
N LEU A 375 -1.73 -7.29 11.19
CA LEU A 375 -3.20 -7.33 11.12
C LEU A 375 -3.77 -8.47 11.97
N GLY A 376 -3.09 -9.62 11.94
CA GLY A 376 -3.43 -10.82 12.70
C GLY A 376 -3.00 -10.80 14.16
N THR A 377 -2.58 -9.67 14.72
CA THR A 377 -2.19 -9.61 16.14
C THR A 377 -3.35 -10.06 17.02
N ALA A 378 -3.05 -10.80 18.09
CA ALA A 378 -4.06 -11.11 19.09
C ALA A 378 -4.52 -9.80 19.76
N THR A 379 -5.80 -9.77 20.11
CA THR A 379 -6.36 -8.79 21.03
C THR A 379 -6.35 -9.40 22.43
N ASP A 380 -6.10 -8.61 23.46
CA ASP A 380 -6.16 -9.07 24.85
C ASP A 380 -7.59 -9.13 25.41
#